data_AF-A0AA35TWQ5-F1
#
_entry.id   AF-A0AA35TWQ5-F1
#
_cell.length_a   1.000
_cell.length_b   1.000
_cell.length_c   1.000
_cell.angle_alpha   90.00
_cell.angle_beta   90.00
_cell.angle_gamma   90.00
#
_symmetry.space_group_name_H-M   'P 1'
#
loop_
_entity.id
_entity.type
_entity.pdbx_description
1 polymer ?
#
loop_
_entity_poly.entity_id
_entity_poly.type
_entity_poly.pdbx_seq_one_letter_code
_entity_poly.pdbx_strand_id
1 'polypeptide(L)'
;MLQPHLTSCCGKHLSEEAATRIKKKGRRPCSLCKTSPWSIMLDKHFQRKVNSLSVFCCHEDRGCWWIGELAAFHNHVVCCPMSNATRIMELPLYGGGETVRVESSLKHVDHSYNTQLVKLPTASIPPPTVKPGEV
;
A
#
# COMPACT_ATOMS: atom_id res chain seq x y z
N MET A 1 -3.01 -9.07 4.00
CA MET A 1 -4.23 -8.23 4.08
C MET A 1 -3.99 -7.11 5.08
N LEU A 2 -4.49 -5.90 4.80
CA LEU A 2 -4.34 -4.77 5.72
C LEU A 2 -5.28 -4.94 6.94
N GLN A 3 -4.77 -4.81 8.16
CA GLN A 3 -5.57 -4.79 9.39
C GLN A 3 -5.41 -3.45 10.13
N PRO A 4 -6.18 -2.42 9.74
CA PRO A 4 -6.10 -1.11 10.36
C PRO A 4 -6.79 -1.10 11.72
N HIS A 5 -6.08 -0.59 12.73
CA HIS A 5 -6.51 -0.57 14.11
C HIS A 5 -6.77 0.88 14.58
N LEU A 6 -8.01 1.21 14.93
CA LEU A 6 -8.41 2.53 15.41
C LEU A 6 -8.11 2.71 16.90
N THR A 7 -7.58 3.89 17.24
CA THR A 7 -7.32 4.30 18.62
C THR A 7 -8.52 5.03 19.24
N SER A 8 -8.90 4.69 20.46
CA SER A 8 -10.06 5.31 21.13
C SER A 8 -9.84 6.77 21.54
N CYS A 9 -8.59 7.18 21.75
CA CYS A 9 -8.25 8.49 22.29
C CYS A 9 -8.18 9.60 21.25
N CYS A 10 -7.67 9.32 20.04
CA CYS A 10 -7.48 10.33 19.00
C CYS A 10 -8.03 9.91 17.63
N GLY A 11 -8.68 8.76 17.53
CA GLY A 11 -9.32 8.31 16.29
C GLY A 11 -8.33 8.05 15.14
N LYS A 12 -7.04 7.89 15.42
CA LYS A 12 -6.01 7.58 14.41
C LYS A 12 -5.88 6.07 14.22
N HIS A 13 -5.54 5.65 13.00
CA HIS A 13 -5.28 4.25 12.66
C HIS A 13 -3.82 3.85 12.88
N LEU A 14 -3.63 2.60 13.27
CA LEU A 14 -2.36 1.91 13.46
C LEU A 14 -2.32 0.68 12.55
N SER A 15 -1.12 0.30 12.12
CA SER A 15 -0.92 -1.01 11.47
C SER A 15 -1.05 -2.14 12.49
N GLU A 16 -1.20 -3.38 12.00
CA GLU A 16 -1.25 -4.57 12.83
C GLU A 16 0.02 -4.73 13.68
N GLU A 17 1.19 -4.48 13.09
CA GLU A 17 2.50 -4.56 13.73
C GLU A 17 2.63 -3.50 14.83
N ALA A 18 2.16 -2.28 14.56
CA ALA A 18 2.14 -1.22 15.57
C ALA A 18 1.22 -1.58 16.73
N ALA A 19 0.02 -2.11 16.44
CA ALA A 19 -0.95 -2.52 17.46
C ALA A 19 -0.42 -3.68 18.32
N THR A 20 0.18 -4.72 17.71
CA THR A 20 0.81 -5.84 18.44
C THR A 20 1.99 -5.38 19.28
N ARG A 21 2.84 -4.50 18.76
CA ARG A 21 3.96 -3.93 19.51
C ARG A 21 3.49 -3.16 20.75
N ILE A 22 2.40 -2.40 20.63
CA ILE A 22 1.83 -1.67 21.76
C ILE A 22 1.25 -2.63 22.79
N LYS A 23 0.47 -3.64 22.36
CA LYS A 23 -0.07 -4.69 23.25
C LYS A 23 1.04 -5.39 24.03
N LYS A 24 2.18 -5.70 23.39
CA LYS A 24 3.36 -6.31 24.03
C LYS A 24 4.06 -5.39 25.04
N LYS A 25 4.15 -4.09 24.77
CA LYS A 25 4.84 -3.11 25.63
C LYS A 25 4.04 -2.68 26.87
N GLY A 26 2.75 -3.03 26.97
CA GLY A 26 1.89 -2.68 28.09
C GLY A 26 1.26 -1.28 28.01
N ARG A 27 0.55 -0.87 29.06
CA ARG A 27 -0.24 0.39 29.13
C ARG A 27 0.66 1.62 29.19
N ARG A 28 1.19 2.05 28.05
CA ARG A 28 1.81 3.37 27.87
C ARG A 28 0.80 4.39 27.37
N PRO A 29 1.05 5.70 27.55
CA PRO A 29 0.26 6.73 26.89
C PRO A 29 0.26 6.52 25.37
N CYS A 30 -0.78 7.02 24.69
CA CYS A 30 -0.86 6.92 23.24
C CYS A 30 0.38 7.54 22.59
N SER A 31 1.07 6.83 21.69
CA SER A 31 2.26 7.36 21.01
C SER A 31 1.97 8.51 20.06
N LEU A 32 0.70 8.74 19.72
CA LEU A 32 0.26 9.76 18.77
C LEU A 32 -0.22 11.04 19.48
N CYS A 33 -1.00 10.91 20.55
CA CYS A 33 -1.60 12.05 21.26
C CYS A 33 -1.24 12.14 22.76
N LYS A 34 -0.45 11.20 23.28
CA LYS A 34 0.02 11.13 24.68
C LYS A 34 -1.10 10.99 25.74
N THR A 35 -2.34 10.71 25.33
CA THR A 35 -3.48 10.52 26.25
C THR A 35 -3.51 9.11 26.85
N SER A 36 -4.02 8.99 28.08
CA SER A 36 -4.33 7.74 28.79
C SER A 36 -5.56 7.92 29.70
N PRO A 37 -6.40 6.89 29.92
CA PRO A 37 -6.34 5.55 29.32
C PRO A 37 -6.85 5.56 27.87
N TRP A 38 -6.46 4.54 27.10
CA TRP A 38 -6.91 4.37 25.73
C TRP A 38 -6.90 2.89 25.34
N SER A 39 -7.67 2.55 24.30
CA SER A 39 -7.77 1.21 23.74
C SER A 39 -7.60 1.23 22.22
N ILE A 40 -7.46 0.04 21.64
CA ILE A 40 -7.29 -0.19 20.21
C ILE A 40 -8.35 -1.18 19.74
N MET A 41 -9.02 -0.87 18.64
CA MET A 41 -10.05 -1.71 18.03
C MET A 41 -9.78 -1.90 16.54
N LEU A 42 -10.09 -3.07 15.98
CA LEU A 42 -9.99 -3.28 14.53
C LEU A 42 -11.07 -2.48 13.81
N ASP A 43 -10.68 -1.64 12.86
CA ASP A 43 -11.62 -0.86 12.05
C ASP A 43 -11.99 -1.59 10.76
N LYS A 44 -13.06 -2.38 10.84
CA LYS A 44 -13.58 -3.14 9.69
C LYS A 44 -14.15 -2.26 8.59
N HIS A 45 -14.60 -1.04 8.90
CA HIS A 45 -15.10 -0.13 7.88
C HIS A 45 -13.93 0.43 7.05
N PHE A 46 -12.90 0.94 7.73
CA PHE A 46 -11.70 1.42 7.06
C PHE A 46 -10.97 0.30 6.31
N GLN A 47 -10.93 -0.91 6.88
CA GLN A 47 -10.38 -2.09 6.19
C GLN A 47 -11.07 -2.35 4.85
N ARG A 48 -12.41 -2.38 4.81
CA ARG A 48 -13.16 -2.57 3.56
C ARG A 48 -12.89 -1.45 2.55
N LYS A 49 -12.88 -0.20 3.02
CA LYS A 49 -12.61 0.97 2.18
C LYS A 49 -11.23 0.94 1.54
N VAL A 50 -10.21 0.53 2.29
CA VAL A 50 -8.84 0.43 1.75
C VAL A 50 -8.72 -0.77 0.80
N ASN A 51 -9.33 -1.90 1.13
CA ASN A 51 -9.32 -3.09 0.28
C ASN A 51 -9.98 -2.87 -1.10
N SER A 52 -10.98 -1.98 -1.19
CA SER A 52 -11.64 -1.63 -2.44
C SER A 52 -10.91 -0.56 -3.27
N LEU A 53 -9.74 -0.07 -2.83
CA LEU A 53 -8.98 0.90 -3.62
C LEU A 53 -8.44 0.24 -4.89
N SER A 54 -8.62 0.89 -6.03
CA SER A 54 -7.98 0.47 -7.28
C SER A 54 -6.50 0.84 -7.24
N VAL A 55 -5.63 -0.11 -7.56
CA VAL A 55 -4.17 0.06 -7.58
C VAL A 55 -3.59 -0.54 -8.85
N PHE A 56 -2.47 0.03 -9.30
CA PHE A 56 -1.67 -0.48 -10.41
C PHE A 56 -0.53 -1.37 -9.89
N CYS A 57 -0.03 -2.26 -10.74
CA CYS A 57 1.14 -3.06 -10.42
C CYS A 57 2.40 -2.19 -10.30
N CYS A 58 3.23 -2.44 -9.29
CA CYS A 58 4.54 -1.78 -9.17
C CYS A 58 5.54 -2.14 -10.28
N HIS A 59 5.18 -3.05 -11.18
CA HIS A 59 5.95 -3.46 -12.36
C HIS A 59 5.32 -2.93 -13.66
N GLU A 60 4.48 -1.88 -13.59
CA GLU A 60 3.91 -1.21 -14.76
C GLU A 60 5.00 -0.73 -15.73
N ASP A 61 6.11 -0.24 -15.19
CA ASP A 61 7.32 0.17 -15.92
C ASP A 61 7.96 -0.99 -16.71
N ARG A 62 7.77 -2.22 -16.24
CA ARG A 62 8.23 -3.45 -16.89
C ARG A 62 7.17 -4.06 -17.80
N GLY A 63 6.02 -3.41 -18.00
CA GLY A 63 4.97 -3.88 -18.90
C GLY A 63 3.87 -4.68 -18.22
N CYS A 64 3.78 -4.67 -16.88
CA CYS A 64 2.64 -5.25 -16.20
C CYS A 64 1.46 -4.28 -16.16
N TRP A 65 0.47 -4.46 -17.03
CA TRP A 65 -0.73 -3.63 -17.07
C TRP A 65 -1.85 -4.07 -16.12
N TRP A 66 -1.49 -4.81 -15.07
CA TRP A 66 -2.49 -5.24 -14.10
C TRP A 66 -2.99 -4.04 -13.30
N ILE A 67 -4.32 -3.89 -13.27
CA ILE A 67 -5.06 -2.92 -12.46
C ILE A 67 -6.17 -3.69 -11.77
N GLY A 68 -6.33 -3.48 -10.47
CA GLY A 68 -7.36 -4.17 -9.71
C GLY A 68 -7.50 -3.62 -8.30
N GLU A 69 -8.40 -4.22 -7.54
CA GLU A 69 -8.59 -3.87 -6.13
C GLU A 69 -7.36 -4.26 -5.29
N LEU A 70 -7.04 -3.46 -4.29
CA LEU A 70 -5.96 -3.74 -3.33
C LEU A 70 -6.16 -5.09 -2.62
N ALA A 71 -7.41 -5.54 -2.45
CA ALA A 71 -7.73 -6.88 -1.96
C ALA A 71 -7.14 -7.99 -2.84
N ALA A 72 -7.18 -7.83 -4.16
CA ALA A 72 -6.66 -8.78 -5.14
C ALA A 72 -5.15 -8.59 -5.42
N PHE A 73 -4.59 -7.45 -5.06
CA PHE A 73 -3.19 -7.10 -5.33
C PHE A 73 -2.20 -8.11 -4.75
N HIS A 74 -2.42 -8.61 -3.54
CA HIS A 74 -1.53 -9.61 -2.93
C HIS A 74 -1.41 -10.87 -3.79
N ASN A 75 -2.52 -11.35 -4.36
CA ASN A 75 -2.51 -12.51 -5.24
C ASN A 75 -1.78 -12.21 -6.55
N HIS A 76 -1.94 -10.97 -7.06
CA HIS A 76 -1.21 -10.54 -8.25
C HIS A 76 0.30 -10.49 -8.03
N VAL A 77 0.80 -9.93 -6.92
CA VAL A 77 2.24 -9.80 -6.67
C VAL A 77 2.98 -11.14 -6.74
N VAL A 78 2.36 -12.21 -6.22
CA VAL A 78 2.93 -13.57 -6.24
C VAL A 78 2.98 -14.15 -7.67
N CYS A 79 1.95 -13.91 -8.47
CA CYS A 79 1.82 -14.46 -9.82
C CYS A 79 2.20 -13.45 -10.91
N CYS A 80 2.77 -12.30 -10.55
CA CYS A 80 3.01 -11.23 -11.49
C CYS A 80 4.03 -11.71 -12.53
N PRO A 81 3.71 -11.66 -13.83
CA PRO A 81 4.65 -12.07 -14.87
C PRO A 81 5.98 -11.32 -14.77
N MET A 82 5.94 -10.07 -14.30
CA MET A 82 7.10 -9.19 -14.17
C MET A 82 7.82 -9.28 -12.81
N SER A 83 7.26 -9.94 -11.79
CA SER A 83 7.94 -10.11 -10.49
C SER A 83 9.02 -11.18 -10.53
N ASN A 84 8.83 -12.22 -11.34
CA ASN A 84 9.78 -13.30 -11.58
C ASN A 84 10.35 -13.28 -13.00
N ALA A 85 10.06 -12.25 -13.80
CA ALA A 85 10.64 -12.09 -15.12
C ALA A 85 12.16 -11.97 -15.01
N THR A 86 12.83 -13.10 -15.16
CA THR A 86 14.19 -13.11 -15.68
C THR A 86 14.08 -12.40 -17.03
N ARG A 87 14.83 -11.33 -17.21
CA ARG A 87 14.79 -10.50 -18.42
C ARG A 87 15.32 -11.33 -19.59
N ILE A 88 14.52 -12.23 -20.14
CA ILE A 88 14.79 -12.82 -21.45
C ILE A 88 14.43 -11.73 -22.45
N MET A 89 15.35 -10.80 -22.67
CA MET A 89 15.38 -10.09 -23.94
C MET A 89 15.78 -11.12 -24.98
N GLU A 90 14.82 -11.77 -25.62
CA GLU A 90 15.06 -12.37 -26.93
C GLU A 90 15.25 -11.20 -27.91
N LEU A 91 16.47 -10.66 -27.94
CA LEU A 91 16.94 -9.95 -29.12
C LEU A 91 16.92 -10.97 -30.26
N PRO A 92 16.26 -10.69 -31.40
CA PRO A 92 16.35 -11.56 -32.56
C PRO A 92 17.80 -11.51 -33.06
N LEU A 93 18.62 -12.45 -32.58
CA LEU A 93 19.92 -12.71 -33.18
C LEU A 93 19.65 -13.47 -34.46
N TYR A 94 19.85 -12.78 -35.57
CA TYR A 94 20.07 -13.42 -36.85
C TYR A 94 21.19 -14.47 -36.71
N GLY A 95 20.80 -15.74 -36.75
CA GLY A 95 21.68 -16.87 -37.05
C GLY A 95 22.32 -17.58 -35.85
N GLY A 96 22.07 -18.90 -35.77
CA GLY A 96 22.94 -19.87 -35.09
C GLY A 96 22.51 -20.21 -33.66
N GLY A 97 21.93 -21.40 -33.48
CA GLY A 97 21.45 -21.87 -32.18
C GLY A 97 22.57 -22.27 -31.24
N GLU A 98 22.61 -21.62 -30.08
CA GLU A 98 23.07 -22.15 -28.79
C GLU A 98 22.59 -21.18 -27.70
N THR A 99 21.68 -21.63 -26.83
CA THR A 99 21.16 -20.82 -25.72
C THR A 99 22.00 -21.03 -24.47
N VAL A 100 22.79 -20.03 -24.08
CA VAL A 100 23.50 -20.05 -22.79
C VAL A 100 22.55 -19.57 -21.70
N ARG A 101 22.14 -20.51 -20.82
CA ARG A 101 21.30 -20.25 -19.66
C ARG A 101 22.14 -19.67 -18.53
N VAL A 102 22.11 -18.35 -18.34
CA VAL A 102 22.71 -17.71 -17.17
C VAL A 102 21.61 -17.48 -16.13
N GLU A 103 21.54 -18.36 -15.13
CA GLU A 103 20.70 -18.17 -13.96
C GLU A 103 21.39 -17.20 -12.98
N SER A 104 20.93 -15.94 -12.94
CA SER A 104 21.24 -15.06 -11.82
C SER A 104 20.12 -15.17 -10.78
N SER A 105 20.31 -16.05 -9.79
CA SER A 105 19.47 -16.14 -8.60
C SER A 105 19.70 -14.91 -7.71
N LEU A 106 18.93 -13.85 -7.90
CA LEU A 106 18.82 -12.77 -6.91
C LEU A 106 17.73 -13.15 -5.90
N LYS A 107 18.17 -13.78 -4.82
CA LYS A 107 17.38 -14.10 -3.63
C LYS A 107 17.06 -12.80 -2.87
N HIS A 108 15.85 -12.75 -2.32
CA HIS A 108 15.30 -11.74 -1.39
C HIS A 108 14.75 -10.45 -2.03
N VAL A 109 13.42 -10.40 -2.15
CA VAL A 109 12.67 -9.15 -2.11
C VAL A 109 12.21 -8.95 -0.68
N ASP A 110 12.91 -8.08 0.05
CA ASP A 110 12.54 -7.65 1.40
C ASP A 110 11.14 -7.06 1.40
N HIS A 111 10.33 -7.55 2.32
CA HIS A 111 8.92 -7.23 2.53
C HIS A 111 8.74 -5.86 3.20
N SER A 112 9.32 -4.81 2.62
CA SER A 112 9.22 -3.43 3.07
C SER A 112 8.27 -2.69 2.13
N TYR A 113 6.99 -2.67 2.47
CA TYR A 113 5.98 -1.85 1.81
C TYR A 113 6.29 -0.36 2.06
N ASN A 114 7.08 0.25 1.20
CA ASN A 114 7.24 1.70 1.19
C ASN A 114 5.97 2.30 0.57
N THR A 115 5.01 2.67 1.42
CA THR A 115 3.84 3.44 1.02
C THR A 115 4.29 4.87 0.75
N GLN A 116 4.79 5.14 -0.45
CA GLN A 116 4.83 6.52 -0.93
C GLN A 116 3.39 6.98 -1.12
N LEU A 117 2.91 7.77 -0.17
CA LEU A 117 1.69 8.57 -0.31
C LEU A 117 1.87 9.47 -1.54
N VAL A 118 1.26 9.08 -2.67
CA VAL A 118 1.10 9.97 -3.81
C VAL A 118 0.25 11.15 -3.31
N LYS A 119 0.86 12.34 -3.23
CA LYS A 119 0.15 13.59 -2.91
C LYS A 119 -0.89 13.81 -4.00
N LEU A 120 -2.16 13.65 -3.67
CA LEU A 120 -3.26 14.17 -4.48
C LEU A 120 -3.12 15.71 -4.55
N PRO A 121 -3.21 16.33 -5.73
CA PRO A 121 -3.24 17.78 -5.83
C PRO A 121 -4.46 18.31 -5.07
N THR A 122 -4.20 19.22 -4.14
CA THR A 122 -5.23 19.87 -3.34
C THR A 122 -5.97 20.83 -4.27
N ALA A 123 -7.15 20.44 -4.75
CA ALA A 123 -8.05 21.38 -5.39
C ALA A 123 -8.59 22.31 -4.31
N SER A 124 -8.10 23.55 -4.32
CA SER A 124 -8.61 24.65 -3.50
C SER A 124 -10.05 24.94 -3.92
N ILE A 125 -11.02 24.46 -3.14
CA ILE A 125 -12.41 24.91 -3.29
C ILE A 125 -12.46 26.33 -2.73
N PRO A 126 -12.75 27.37 -3.52
CA PRO A 126 -12.91 28.72 -2.97
C PRO A 126 -14.13 28.74 -2.04
N PRO A 127 -14.08 29.50 -0.93
CA PRO A 127 -15.20 29.58 0.00
C PRO A 127 -16.44 30.19 -0.66
N PRO A 128 -17.65 29.76 -0.26
CA PRO A 128 -18.87 30.34 -0.78
C PRO A 128 -18.97 31.81 -0.36
N THR A 129 -19.07 32.70 -1.35
CA THR A 129 -19.39 34.12 -1.14
C THR A 129 -20.83 34.24 -0.64
N VAL A 130 -21.00 34.51 0.65
CA VAL A 130 -22.27 34.95 1.22
C VAL A 130 -22.47 36.41 0.83
N LYS A 131 -23.50 36.69 0.03
CA LYS A 131 -23.96 38.07 -0.21
C LYS A 131 -24.75 38.54 1.02
N PRO A 132 -24.39 39.68 1.65
CA PRO A 132 -25.19 40.23 2.72
C PRO A 132 -26.36 41.05 2.15
N GLY A 133 -27.58 40.70 2.57
CA GLY A 133 -28.74 41.59 2.51
C GLY A 133 -29.77 41.29 1.42
N GLU A 134 -30.75 40.46 1.76
CA GLU A 134 -32.16 40.74 1.43
C GLU A 134 -32.96 40.52 2.72
N VAL A 135 -33.67 41.57 3.09
CA VAL A 135 -34.60 41.66 4.23
C VAL A 135 -35.92 40.98 3.86
#